data_AF-A0A5H2YG96-F1
#
_entry.id   AF-A0A5H2YG96-F1
#
_cell.length_a   1.000
_cell.length_b   1.000
_cell.length_c   1.000
_cell.angle_alpha   90.00
_cell.angle_beta   90.00
_cell.angle_gamma   90.00
#
_symmetry.space_group_name_H-M   'P 1'
#
loop_
_entity.id
_entity.type
_entity.pdbx_description
1 polymer ?
#
loop_
_entity_poly.entity_id
_entity_poly.type
_entity_poly.pdbx_seq_one_letter_code
_entity_poly.pdbx_strand_id
1 'polypeptide(L)'
;MIILRILLAAVLAVLIMPTANNLSPDQDVTVSPPFSVSVLADLDQHIAQAAATFGIAAPTVRFVTSKAAGVTTQSPDSSKKEPEIRLGQPLQRASYLDRPDLLKAVASHEFGHAVMLARHDDFPLWSILVMYATGLLPFLAVLPKVISLVAGGGIMVLAMSALMLFPKWAIAHDAYLFFLAGLSTLSLLIWALDFAKLLDNPFGRWLKPFLPSAKMFGIAGLVALPLFQMSCYLVGQMNIERELRADAFGACLTSPATMREALLALTDVAPSAAKEAFDTFHPSMKERTAILGTLEQEPLKSRTCAALLSGKEPIVIDGRVIQ
;
A
#
# COMPACT_ATOMS: atom_id res chain seq x y z
N MET A 1 -28.06 15.82 3.19
CA MET A 1 -26.88 16.39 3.91
C MET A 1 -25.79 15.37 4.23
N ILE A 2 -26.10 14.15 4.71
CA ILE A 2 -25.08 13.12 4.96
C ILE A 2 -24.41 12.60 3.67
N ILE A 3 -25.19 12.43 2.60
CA ILE A 3 -24.70 12.01 1.27
C ILE A 3 -23.59 12.94 0.77
N LEU A 4 -23.79 14.26 0.87
CA LEU A 4 -22.78 15.25 0.47
C LEU A 4 -21.46 15.11 1.25
N ARG A 5 -21.53 14.72 2.53
CA ARG A 5 -20.34 14.53 3.37
C ARG A 5 -19.59 13.26 3.01
N ILE A 6 -20.32 12.19 2.70
CA ILE A 6 -19.74 10.93 2.20
C ILE A 6 -19.07 11.18 0.85
N LEU A 7 -19.76 11.87 -0.07
CA LEU A 7 -19.20 12.23 -1.38
C LEU A 7 -17.96 13.10 -1.22
N LEU A 8 -17.98 14.11 -0.34
CA LEU A 8 -16.79 14.92 -0.11
C LEU A 8 -15.65 14.11 0.52
N ALA A 9 -15.93 13.22 1.48
CA ALA A 9 -14.91 12.34 2.04
C ALA A 9 -14.26 11.45 0.96
N ALA A 10 -15.07 10.92 0.04
CA ALA A 10 -14.59 10.15 -1.10
C ALA A 10 -13.77 11.02 -2.07
N VAL A 11 -14.22 12.23 -2.38
CA VAL A 11 -13.45 13.18 -3.22
C VAL A 11 -12.13 13.56 -2.56
N LEU A 12 -12.12 13.84 -1.26
CA LEU A 12 -10.89 14.11 -0.51
C LEU A 12 -9.97 12.90 -0.53
N ALA A 13 -10.48 11.70 -0.29
CA ALA A 13 -9.71 10.47 -0.41
C ALA A 13 -9.11 10.34 -1.82
N VAL A 14 -9.88 10.62 -2.89
CA VAL A 14 -9.40 10.60 -4.28
C VAL A 14 -8.37 11.70 -4.57
N LEU A 15 -8.45 12.87 -3.92
CA LEU A 15 -7.48 13.96 -4.08
C LEU A 15 -6.20 13.74 -3.26
N ILE A 16 -6.29 12.93 -2.21
CA ILE A 16 -5.17 12.48 -1.37
C ILE A 16 -4.48 11.26 -1.98
N MET A 17 -5.24 10.36 -2.61
CA MET A 17 -4.78 9.12 -3.23
C MET A 17 -3.92 9.24 -4.50
N PRO A 18 -3.96 10.30 -5.35
CA PRO A 18 -3.06 10.39 -6.52
C PRO A 18 -1.60 10.44 -6.04
N THR A 19 -1.42 10.70 -4.75
CA THR A 19 -0.19 10.79 -4.02
C THR A 19 0.17 9.50 -3.25
N ALA A 20 -0.76 8.55 -3.03
CA ALA A 20 -0.51 7.32 -2.26
C ALA A 20 -0.26 6.08 -3.15
N ASN A 21 -0.98 5.96 -4.28
CA ASN A 21 -0.81 4.83 -5.21
C ASN A 21 -0.08 5.21 -6.50
N ASN A 22 -0.03 6.51 -6.82
CA ASN A 22 0.71 7.05 -7.96
C ASN A 22 1.89 7.93 -7.55
N LEU A 23 2.17 8.12 -6.23
CA LEU A 23 3.37 8.82 -5.72
C LEU A 23 4.34 8.00 -4.85
N SER A 24 4.82 6.89 -5.41
CA SER A 24 6.28 6.71 -5.48
C SER A 24 6.76 6.44 -6.93
N PRO A 25 6.56 7.35 -7.89
CA PRO A 25 7.68 7.97 -8.51
C PRO A 25 8.27 8.91 -7.44
N ASP A 26 8.93 8.34 -6.41
CA ASP A 26 10.33 8.74 -6.27
C ASP A 26 10.82 8.81 -7.70
N GLN A 27 11.25 9.97 -8.19
CA GLN A 27 11.69 10.18 -9.56
C GLN A 27 12.57 8.98 -9.96
N ASP A 28 11.94 7.91 -10.49
CA ASP A 28 12.49 6.58 -10.29
C ASP A 28 13.35 6.44 -11.51
N VAL A 29 14.57 6.92 -11.35
CA VAL A 29 15.49 6.97 -12.46
C VAL A 29 15.79 5.51 -12.74
N THR A 30 15.47 5.10 -13.96
CA THR A 30 15.93 3.79 -14.44
C THR A 30 17.45 3.80 -14.37
N VAL A 31 18.01 2.85 -13.63
CA VAL A 31 19.45 2.72 -13.46
C VAL A 31 19.96 1.51 -14.22
N SER A 32 21.20 1.61 -14.69
CA SER A 32 21.93 0.41 -15.11
C SER A 32 22.25 -0.40 -13.86
N PRO A 33 21.73 -1.63 -13.74
CA PRO A 33 21.96 -2.41 -12.54
C PRO A 33 23.38 -2.99 -12.52
N PRO A 34 23.89 -3.38 -11.35
CA PRO A 34 25.24 -3.94 -11.21
C PRO A 34 25.38 -5.40 -11.70
N PHE A 35 24.39 -5.94 -12.42
CA PHE A 35 24.40 -7.32 -12.92
C PHE A 35 25.07 -7.44 -14.30
N SER A 36 25.63 -8.60 -14.59
CA SER A 36 26.14 -8.89 -15.93
C SER A 36 25.01 -8.98 -16.96
N VAL A 37 25.33 -8.73 -18.23
CA VAL A 37 24.37 -8.84 -19.34
C VAL A 37 23.73 -10.24 -19.41
N SER A 38 24.48 -11.29 -19.08
CA SER A 38 23.96 -12.66 -19.07
C SER A 38 22.90 -12.89 -17.98
N VAL A 39 23.09 -12.31 -16.78
CA VAL A 39 22.12 -12.40 -15.69
C VAL A 39 20.83 -11.64 -16.05
N LEU A 40 20.96 -10.47 -16.66
CA LEU A 40 19.81 -9.68 -17.11
C LEU A 40 19.01 -10.40 -18.20
N ALA A 41 19.68 -10.95 -19.21
CA ALA A 41 19.03 -11.71 -20.28
C ALA A 41 18.31 -12.97 -19.74
N ASP A 42 18.93 -13.66 -18.78
CA ASP A 42 18.36 -14.83 -18.12
C ASP A 42 17.14 -14.47 -17.24
N LEU A 43 17.15 -13.30 -16.58
CA LEU A 43 15.99 -12.77 -15.87
C LEU A 43 14.85 -12.43 -16.82
N ASP A 44 15.13 -11.72 -17.92
CA ASP A 44 14.12 -11.36 -18.92
C ASP A 44 13.50 -12.61 -19.56
N GLN A 45 14.33 -13.61 -19.88
CA GLN A 45 13.87 -14.89 -20.42
C GLN A 45 12.98 -15.63 -19.41
N HIS A 46 13.36 -15.65 -18.12
CA HIS A 46 12.57 -16.26 -17.06
C HIS A 46 11.17 -15.63 -16.96
N ILE A 47 11.09 -14.30 -16.96
CA ILE A 47 9.82 -13.58 -16.90
C ILE A 47 8.99 -13.77 -18.18
N ALA A 48 9.62 -13.79 -19.36
CA ALA A 48 8.93 -14.07 -20.61
C ALA A 48 8.32 -15.48 -20.65
N GLN A 49 9.05 -16.49 -20.15
CA GLN A 49 8.54 -17.86 -20.03
C GLN A 49 7.38 -17.96 -19.04
N ALA A 50 7.48 -17.28 -17.90
CA ALA A 50 6.39 -17.18 -16.94
C ALA A 50 5.15 -16.55 -17.60
N ALA A 51 5.32 -15.42 -18.29
CA ALA A 51 4.23 -14.74 -19.01
C ALA A 51 3.52 -15.65 -20.01
N ALA A 52 4.28 -16.41 -20.81
CA ALA A 52 3.74 -17.39 -21.74
C ALA A 52 2.96 -18.51 -21.03
N THR A 53 3.46 -18.98 -19.87
CA THR A 53 2.82 -20.02 -19.07
C THR A 53 1.47 -19.55 -18.51
N PHE A 54 1.41 -18.32 -18.00
CA PHE A 54 0.20 -17.76 -17.38
C PHE A 54 -0.74 -17.05 -18.37
N GLY A 55 -0.36 -16.97 -19.64
CA GLY A 55 -1.16 -16.40 -20.72
C GLY A 55 -1.34 -14.88 -20.61
N ILE A 56 -0.33 -14.16 -20.12
CA ILE A 56 -0.34 -12.70 -20.00
C ILE A 56 0.72 -12.04 -20.89
N ALA A 57 0.60 -10.74 -21.15
CA ALA A 57 1.68 -9.97 -21.76
C ALA A 57 2.91 -9.98 -20.86
N ALA A 58 4.10 -10.20 -21.43
CA ALA A 58 5.34 -10.23 -20.66
C ALA A 58 5.62 -8.84 -20.07
N PRO A 59 5.68 -8.70 -18.73
CA PRO A 59 5.98 -7.42 -18.13
C PRO A 59 7.42 -7.02 -18.42
N THR A 60 7.64 -5.72 -18.61
CA THR A 60 9.01 -5.19 -18.70
C THR A 60 9.61 -5.13 -17.30
N VAL A 61 10.85 -5.61 -17.14
CA VAL A 61 11.60 -5.50 -15.88
C VAL A 61 12.53 -4.29 -15.96
N ARG A 62 12.50 -3.43 -14.95
CA ARG A 62 13.36 -2.25 -14.83
C ARG A 62 14.02 -2.20 -13.46
N PHE A 63 15.26 -1.74 -13.41
CA PHE A 63 15.92 -1.41 -12.15
C PHE A 63 15.80 0.08 -11.88
N VAL A 64 15.40 0.44 -10.66
CA VAL A 64 15.08 1.81 -10.27
C VAL A 64 15.78 2.19 -8.96
N THR A 65 15.79 3.48 -8.65
CA THR A 65 16.35 4.04 -7.41
C THR A 65 15.47 3.86 -6.18
N SER A 66 14.29 3.24 -6.32
CA SER A 66 13.35 3.00 -5.23
C SER A 66 13.99 2.30 -4.03
N LYS A 67 13.51 2.70 -2.83
CA LYS A 67 13.84 2.04 -1.56
C LYS A 67 13.05 0.74 -1.33
N ALA A 68 11.97 0.53 -2.08
CA ALA A 68 11.26 -0.74 -2.09
C ALA A 68 12.09 -1.80 -2.81
N ALA A 69 11.94 -3.08 -2.44
CA ALA A 69 12.66 -4.16 -3.11
C ALA A 69 12.11 -4.39 -4.52
N GLY A 70 10.79 -4.47 -4.65
CA GLY A 70 10.06 -4.63 -5.89
C GLY A 70 8.74 -3.85 -5.85
N VAL A 71 8.29 -3.39 -7.00
CA VAL A 71 6.95 -2.82 -7.21
C VAL A 71 6.47 -3.20 -8.59
N THR A 72 5.23 -3.66 -8.70
CA THR A 72 4.56 -3.86 -9.98
C THR A 72 3.54 -2.77 -10.24
N THR A 73 3.67 -2.07 -11.38
CA THR A 73 2.77 -0.98 -11.78
C THR A 73 2.20 -1.21 -13.17
N GLN A 74 1.18 -0.45 -13.58
CA GLN A 74 0.85 -0.31 -15.00
C GLN A 74 1.80 0.69 -15.64
N SER A 75 2.28 0.41 -16.85
CA SER A 75 3.09 1.35 -17.61
C SER A 75 2.33 2.67 -17.80
N PRO A 76 2.97 3.83 -17.57
CA PRO A 76 2.34 5.14 -17.79
C PRO A 76 2.08 5.42 -19.27
N ASP A 77 2.68 4.64 -20.18
CA ASP A 77 2.50 4.81 -21.61
C ASP A 77 1.16 4.19 -22.07
N SER A 78 0.19 5.09 -22.29
CA SER A 78 -1.25 4.83 -22.36
C SER A 78 -1.76 3.97 -23.53
N SER A 79 -0.89 3.46 -24.40
CA SER A 79 -1.34 2.71 -25.59
C SER A 79 -1.62 1.23 -25.33
N LYS A 80 -0.99 0.60 -24.32
CA LYS A 80 -1.14 -0.85 -24.06
C LYS A 80 -1.40 -1.25 -22.60
N LYS A 81 -1.24 -0.34 -21.62
CA LYS A 81 -1.40 -0.62 -20.17
C LYS A 81 -0.72 -1.92 -19.72
N GLU A 82 0.45 -2.22 -20.28
CA GLU A 82 1.20 -3.43 -19.91
C GLU A 82 1.76 -3.28 -18.49
N PRO A 83 1.78 -4.37 -17.69
CA PRO A 83 2.41 -4.34 -16.38
C PRO A 83 3.93 -4.14 -16.50
N GLU A 84 4.51 -3.40 -15.56
CA GLU A 84 5.94 -3.13 -15.43
C GLU A 84 6.40 -3.57 -14.04
N ILE A 85 7.47 -4.35 -13.97
CA ILE A 85 8.13 -4.76 -12.73
C ILE A 85 9.32 -3.83 -12.49
N ARG A 86 9.34 -3.16 -11.35
CA ARG A 86 10.41 -2.26 -10.93
C ARG A 86 11.16 -2.87 -9.76
N LEU A 87 12.44 -3.14 -9.95
CA LEU A 87 13.34 -3.74 -8.96
C LEU A 87 14.22 -2.63 -8.36
N GLY A 88 14.09 -2.37 -7.06
CA GLY A 88 14.75 -1.24 -6.40
C GLY A 88 16.16 -1.52 -5.89
N GLN A 89 16.70 -0.54 -5.17
CA GLN A 89 18.05 -0.59 -4.60
C GLN A 89 18.33 -1.78 -3.67
N PRO A 90 17.39 -2.28 -2.85
CA PRO A 90 17.65 -3.44 -1.99
C PRO A 90 18.12 -4.70 -2.74
N LEU A 91 17.72 -4.85 -4.01
CA LEU A 91 18.10 -5.99 -4.86
C LEU A 91 19.46 -5.81 -5.55
N GLN A 92 20.11 -4.66 -5.40
CA GLN A 92 21.39 -4.34 -6.05
C GLN A 92 22.59 -4.60 -5.12
N ARG A 93 22.37 -5.36 -4.04
CA ARG A 93 23.38 -5.70 -3.01
C ARG A 93 24.14 -6.98 -3.37
N ALA A 94 25.28 -7.19 -2.68
CA ALA A 94 26.15 -8.35 -2.88
C ALA A 94 25.41 -9.70 -2.80
N SER A 95 24.47 -9.87 -1.86
CA SER A 95 23.68 -11.09 -1.71
C SER A 95 22.95 -11.52 -3.00
N TYR A 96 22.41 -10.55 -3.74
CA TYR A 96 21.71 -10.81 -5.00
C TYR A 96 22.65 -10.89 -6.21
N LEU A 97 23.81 -10.23 -6.13
CA LEU A 97 24.87 -10.35 -7.13
C LEU A 97 25.49 -11.74 -7.13
N ASP A 98 25.73 -12.30 -5.94
CA ASP A 98 26.34 -13.62 -5.76
C ASP A 98 25.35 -14.77 -5.98
N ARG A 99 24.05 -14.50 -5.82
CA ARG A 99 22.96 -15.47 -6.01
C ARG A 99 21.85 -14.90 -6.91
N PRO A 100 22.06 -14.86 -8.24
CA PRO A 100 21.07 -14.37 -9.20
C PRO A 100 19.74 -15.13 -9.18
N ASP A 101 19.70 -16.35 -8.64
CA ASP A 101 18.47 -17.11 -8.43
C ASP A 101 17.54 -16.44 -7.41
N LEU A 102 18.07 -15.72 -6.42
CA LEU A 102 17.26 -14.94 -5.47
C LEU A 102 16.60 -13.74 -6.17
N LEU A 103 17.30 -13.12 -7.12
CA LEU A 103 16.75 -12.03 -7.92
C LEU A 103 15.56 -12.51 -8.76
N LYS A 104 15.67 -13.70 -9.37
CA LYS A 104 14.55 -14.32 -10.08
C LYS A 104 13.37 -14.61 -9.17
N ALA A 105 13.61 -15.00 -7.91
CA ALA A 105 12.54 -15.27 -6.96
C ALA A 105 11.76 -13.98 -6.62
N VAL A 106 12.44 -12.87 -6.34
CA VAL A 106 11.77 -11.58 -6.10
C VAL A 106 11.05 -11.09 -7.36
N ALA A 107 11.68 -11.18 -8.53
CA ALA A 107 11.02 -10.82 -9.78
C ALA A 107 9.80 -11.71 -10.08
N SER A 108 9.83 -12.99 -9.68
CA SER A 108 8.69 -13.91 -9.81
C SER A 108 7.55 -13.60 -8.84
N HIS A 109 7.87 -13.09 -7.65
CA HIS A 109 6.89 -12.54 -6.73
C HIS A 109 6.18 -11.33 -7.36
N GLU A 110 6.94 -10.36 -7.89
CA GLU A 110 6.38 -9.21 -8.61
C GLU A 110 5.57 -9.62 -9.85
N PHE A 111 6.05 -10.63 -10.59
CA PHE A 111 5.29 -11.22 -11.69
C PHE A 111 3.93 -11.76 -11.22
N GLY A 112 3.83 -12.30 -10.01
CA GLY A 112 2.56 -12.69 -9.40
C GLY A 112 1.56 -11.52 -9.32
N HIS A 113 2.03 -10.32 -8.94
CA HIS A 113 1.20 -9.11 -8.99
C HIS A 113 0.83 -8.71 -10.42
N ALA A 114 1.73 -8.91 -11.39
CA ALA A 114 1.44 -8.64 -12.80
C ALA A 114 0.32 -9.57 -13.33
N VAL A 115 0.32 -10.85 -12.92
CA VAL A 115 -0.75 -11.80 -13.24
C VAL A 115 -2.08 -11.36 -12.62
N MET A 116 -2.08 -10.94 -11.36
CA MET A 116 -3.29 -10.42 -10.69
C MET A 116 -3.85 -9.18 -11.41
N LEU A 117 -2.98 -8.24 -11.77
CA LEU A 117 -3.35 -7.05 -12.56
C LEU A 117 -3.96 -7.42 -13.91
N ALA A 118 -3.35 -8.37 -14.63
CA ALA A 118 -3.83 -8.83 -15.93
C ALA A 118 -5.18 -9.57 -15.85
N ARG A 119 -5.49 -10.16 -14.70
CA ARG A 119 -6.73 -10.91 -14.44
C ARG A 119 -7.83 -10.07 -13.78
N HIS A 120 -7.57 -8.79 -13.50
CA HIS A 120 -8.46 -7.91 -12.71
C HIS A 120 -8.70 -8.41 -11.27
N ASP A 121 -7.73 -9.17 -10.75
CA ASP A 121 -7.65 -9.61 -9.34
C ASP A 121 -6.74 -8.65 -8.53
N ASP A 122 -6.57 -7.40 -8.99
CA ASP A 122 -5.71 -6.43 -8.32
C ASP A 122 -6.34 -5.88 -7.05
N PHE A 123 -5.49 -5.29 -6.20
CA PHE A 123 -5.95 -4.73 -4.94
C PHE A 123 -7.02 -3.64 -5.21
N PRO A 124 -8.24 -3.77 -4.66
CA PRO A 124 -9.32 -2.87 -5.01
C PRO A 124 -9.01 -1.45 -4.56
N LEU A 125 -8.78 -0.56 -5.53
CA LEU A 125 -8.56 0.87 -5.33
C LEU A 125 -9.62 1.47 -4.39
N TRP A 126 -10.86 1.02 -4.54
CA TRP A 126 -11.99 1.44 -3.71
C TRP A 126 -11.80 1.12 -2.22
N SER A 127 -11.17 0.01 -1.85
CA SER A 127 -10.89 -0.31 -0.45
C SER A 127 -9.92 0.67 0.18
N ILE A 128 -8.88 1.08 -0.56
CA ILE A 128 -7.92 2.10 -0.11
C ILE A 128 -8.63 3.46 0.01
N LEU A 129 -9.47 3.82 -0.97
CA LEU A 129 -10.26 5.06 -0.91
C LEU A 129 -11.19 5.09 0.31
N VAL A 130 -11.88 3.98 0.56
CA VAL A 130 -12.78 3.84 1.72
C VAL A 130 -11.98 3.97 3.02
N MET A 131 -10.80 3.37 3.12
CA MET A 131 -9.91 3.52 4.28
C MET A 131 -9.60 5.00 4.56
N TYR A 132 -9.09 5.74 3.58
CA TYR A 132 -8.78 7.18 3.74
C TYR A 132 -10.03 8.03 4.01
N ALA A 133 -11.16 7.74 3.36
CA ALA A 133 -12.41 8.45 3.62
C ALA A 133 -12.91 8.23 5.05
N THR A 134 -12.72 7.02 5.58
CA THR A 134 -13.17 6.60 6.91
C THR A 134 -12.54 7.44 8.03
N GLY A 135 -11.25 7.77 7.92
CA GLY A 135 -10.59 8.64 8.91
C GLY A 135 -11.04 10.12 8.85
N LEU A 136 -11.40 10.63 7.67
CA LEU A 136 -11.81 12.03 7.50
C LEU A 136 -13.30 12.27 7.80
N LEU A 137 -14.14 11.27 7.56
CA LEU A 137 -15.60 11.39 7.65
C LEU A 137 -16.09 11.91 9.01
N PRO A 138 -15.56 11.49 10.18
CA PRO A 138 -15.98 12.02 11.47
C PRO A 138 -15.82 13.54 11.60
N PHE A 139 -14.75 14.11 11.05
CA PHE A 139 -14.53 15.56 11.08
C PHE A 139 -15.47 16.32 10.13
N LEU A 140 -15.75 15.76 8.96
CA LEU A 140 -16.70 16.35 8.00
C LEU A 140 -18.15 16.24 8.50
N ALA A 141 -18.46 15.16 9.24
CA ALA A 141 -19.78 14.90 9.84
C ALA A 141 -20.22 16.01 10.80
N VAL A 142 -19.28 16.56 11.58
CA VAL A 142 -19.59 17.54 12.62
C VAL A 142 -19.64 18.98 12.12
N LEU A 143 -19.24 19.25 10.87
CA LEU A 143 -19.31 20.60 10.29
C LEU A 143 -20.78 21.01 10.07
N PRO A 144 -21.19 22.20 10.56
CA PRO A 144 -22.61 22.56 10.67
C PRO A 144 -23.24 22.97 9.34
N LYS A 145 -22.46 23.57 8.43
CA LYS A 145 -22.96 24.16 7.17
C LYS A 145 -22.25 23.59 5.95
N VAL A 146 -22.89 23.66 4.78
CA VAL A 146 -22.29 23.26 3.50
C VAL A 146 -21.03 24.09 3.19
N ILE A 147 -21.05 25.39 3.43
CA ILE A 147 -19.87 26.24 3.22
C ILE A 147 -18.72 25.86 4.18
N SER A 148 -19.04 25.51 5.43
CA SER A 148 -18.06 24.98 6.39
C SER A 148 -17.47 23.66 5.90
N LEU A 149 -18.30 22.79 5.34
CA LEU A 149 -17.89 21.51 4.78
C LEU A 149 -16.92 21.68 3.60
N VAL A 150 -17.25 22.56 2.65
CA VAL A 150 -16.39 22.85 1.49
C VAL A 150 -15.09 23.52 1.93
N ALA A 151 -15.16 24.55 2.79
CA ALA A 151 -13.99 25.24 3.29
C ALA A 151 -13.09 24.32 4.14
N GLY A 152 -13.68 23.52 5.02
CA GLY A 152 -12.97 22.55 5.85
C GLY A 152 -12.28 21.49 5.00
N GLY A 153 -12.98 20.91 4.02
CA GLY A 153 -12.39 19.98 3.06
C GLY A 153 -11.24 20.61 2.26
N GLY A 154 -11.41 21.84 1.78
CA GLY A 154 -10.35 22.59 1.09
C GLY A 154 -9.11 22.81 1.96
N ILE A 155 -9.30 23.19 3.23
CA ILE A 155 -8.20 23.35 4.20
C ILE A 155 -7.49 22.01 4.44
N MET A 156 -8.23 20.90 4.55
CA MET A 156 -7.63 19.57 4.70
C MET A 156 -6.74 19.21 3.51
N VAL A 157 -7.20 19.43 2.27
CA VAL A 157 -6.38 19.22 1.07
C VAL A 157 -5.11 20.08 1.11
N LEU A 158 -5.25 21.37 1.37
CA LEU A 158 -4.11 22.30 1.40
C LEU A 158 -3.09 21.92 2.48
N ALA A 159 -3.55 21.58 3.68
CA ALA A 159 -2.69 21.16 4.78
C ALA A 159 -1.92 19.89 4.42
N MET A 160 -2.60 18.91 3.80
CA MET A 160 -1.96 17.70 3.35
C MET A 160 -0.96 17.94 2.21
N SER A 161 -1.33 18.72 1.19
CA SER A 161 -0.41 19.10 0.11
C SER A 161 0.82 19.81 0.65
N ALA A 162 0.68 20.66 1.66
CA ALA A 162 1.80 21.33 2.31
C ALA A 162 2.71 20.35 3.08
N LEU A 163 2.14 19.36 3.79
CA LEU A 163 2.93 18.31 4.47
C LEU A 163 3.78 17.52 3.47
N MET A 164 3.24 17.26 2.29
CA MET A 164 3.93 16.51 1.23
C MET A 164 5.11 17.26 0.60
N LEU A 165 5.25 18.57 0.84
CA LEU A 165 6.44 19.32 0.43
C LEU A 165 7.68 18.98 1.28
N PHE A 166 7.50 18.29 2.41
CA PHE A 166 8.60 17.90 3.28
C PHE A 166 9.06 16.47 2.97
N PRO A 167 10.38 16.21 2.84
CA PRO A 167 10.91 14.89 2.50
C PRO A 167 10.47 13.76 3.44
N LYS A 168 10.22 14.07 4.72
CA LYS A 168 9.77 13.09 5.72
C LYS A 168 8.35 12.57 5.49
N TRP A 169 7.50 13.38 4.83
CA TRP A 169 6.09 13.05 4.57
C TRP A 169 5.79 13.14 3.07
N ALA A 170 6.80 12.96 2.22
CA ALA A 170 6.65 12.92 0.78
C ALA A 170 5.76 11.74 0.34
N ILE A 171 5.68 10.69 1.17
CA ILE A 171 4.73 9.59 1.01
C ILE A 171 3.37 10.03 1.57
N ALA A 172 2.34 9.97 0.75
CA ALA A 172 1.01 10.47 1.10
C ALA A 172 0.35 9.74 2.26
N HIS A 173 0.62 8.44 2.40
CA HIS A 173 0.14 7.66 3.53
C HIS A 173 0.69 8.21 4.86
N ASP A 174 1.99 8.51 4.90
CA ASP A 174 2.65 9.09 6.07
C ASP A 174 2.15 10.51 6.36
N ALA A 175 1.98 11.33 5.32
CA ALA A 175 1.38 12.66 5.43
C ALA A 175 -0.05 12.60 5.98
N TYR A 176 -0.86 11.66 5.48
CA TYR A 176 -2.23 11.45 5.92
C TYR A 176 -2.28 11.01 7.39
N LEU A 177 -1.47 10.02 7.77
CA LEU A 177 -1.39 9.54 9.15
C LEU A 177 -1.00 10.66 10.11
N PHE A 178 0.02 11.43 9.76
CA PHE A 178 0.46 12.58 10.55
C PHE A 178 -0.65 13.64 10.66
N PHE A 179 -1.30 13.96 9.54
CA PHE A 179 -2.41 14.90 9.49
C PHE A 179 -3.57 14.45 10.38
N LEU A 180 -3.99 13.18 10.26
CA LEU A 180 -5.11 12.63 11.02
C LEU A 180 -4.83 12.60 12.52
N ALA A 181 -3.61 12.20 12.92
CA ALA A 181 -3.18 12.21 14.32
C ALA A 181 -3.13 13.65 14.88
N GLY A 182 -2.58 14.59 14.11
CA GLY A 182 -2.54 16.01 14.45
C GLY A 182 -3.94 16.61 14.61
N LEU A 183 -4.83 16.36 13.65
CA LEU A 183 -6.21 16.84 13.66
C LEU A 183 -7.00 16.26 14.84
N SER A 184 -6.83 14.96 15.12
CA SER A 184 -7.44 14.30 16.28
C SER A 184 -6.95 14.91 17.59
N THR A 185 -5.63 15.08 17.74
CA THR A 185 -5.03 15.71 18.93
C THR A 185 -5.53 17.15 19.12
N LEU A 186 -5.51 17.95 18.06
CA LEU A 186 -5.99 19.33 18.09
C LEU A 186 -7.47 19.41 18.50
N SER A 187 -8.31 18.50 17.99
CA SER A 187 -9.73 18.48 18.33
C SER A 187 -9.98 18.16 19.81
N LEU A 188 -9.17 17.28 20.40
CA LEU A 188 -9.21 16.96 21.83
C LEU A 188 -8.74 18.14 22.67
N LEU A 189 -7.68 18.84 22.25
CA LEU A 189 -7.20 20.04 22.92
C LEU A 189 -8.25 21.16 22.89
N ILE A 190 -8.88 21.40 21.74
CA ILE A 190 -9.97 22.38 21.60
C ILE A 190 -11.13 22.08 22.56
N TRP A 191 -11.45 20.80 22.73
CA TRP A 191 -12.46 20.37 23.69
C TRP A 191 -12.01 20.56 25.14
N ALA A 192 -10.83 20.07 25.51
CA ALA A 192 -10.32 20.09 26.87
C ALA A 192 -10.06 21.51 27.40
N LEU A 193 -9.58 22.40 26.53
CA LEU A 193 -9.19 23.77 26.88
C LEU A 193 -10.33 24.77 26.73
N ASP A 194 -11.54 24.32 26.37
CA ASP A 194 -12.72 25.16 26.17
C ASP A 194 -12.42 26.40 25.32
N PHE A 195 -11.91 26.17 24.11
CA PHE A 195 -11.55 27.23 23.14
C PHE A 195 -12.73 28.14 22.77
N ALA A 196 -13.95 27.84 23.21
CA ALA A 196 -15.10 28.75 23.11
C ALA A 196 -14.82 30.13 23.71
N LYS A 197 -13.96 30.22 24.74
CA LYS A 197 -13.53 31.49 25.35
C LYS A 197 -12.64 32.34 24.44
N LEU A 198 -11.84 31.72 23.57
CA LEU A 198 -10.99 32.42 22.60
C LEU A 198 -11.79 33.02 21.44
N LEU A 199 -13.02 32.54 21.23
CA LEU A 199 -13.95 33.07 20.23
C LEU A 199 -14.89 34.14 20.79
N ASP A 200 -14.70 34.59 22.04
CA ASP A 200 -15.51 35.64 22.64
C ASP A 200 -15.05 37.05 22.24
N ASN A 201 -14.99 37.26 20.92
CA ASN A 201 -14.68 38.54 20.29
C ASN A 201 -15.58 38.72 19.04
N PRO A 202 -15.65 39.93 18.44
CA PRO A 202 -16.55 40.17 17.30
C PRO A 202 -16.33 39.21 16.12
N PHE A 203 -15.09 38.88 15.80
CA PHE A 203 -14.75 37.93 14.75
C PHE A 203 -15.16 36.49 15.12
N GLY A 204 -14.86 36.06 16.35
CA GLY A 204 -15.24 34.73 16.84
C GLY A 204 -16.75 34.51 16.91
N ARG A 205 -17.53 35.54 17.26
CA ARG A 205 -19.00 35.49 17.21
C ARG A 205 -19.53 35.33 15.79
N TRP A 206 -18.90 35.97 14.80
CA TRP A 206 -19.22 35.79 13.39
C TRP A 206 -18.84 34.40 12.87
N LEU A 207 -17.72 33.85 13.35
CA LEU A 207 -17.19 32.54 12.93
C LEU A 207 -17.96 31.35 13.54
N LYS A 208 -18.47 31.50 14.76
CA LYS A 208 -19.16 30.46 15.55
C LYS A 208 -20.22 29.64 14.79
N PRO A 209 -21.09 30.22 13.95
CA PRO A 209 -22.09 29.46 13.18
C PRO A 209 -21.49 28.52 12.11
N PHE A 210 -20.21 28.67 11.79
CA PHE A 210 -19.50 27.88 10.79
C PHE A 210 -18.63 26.78 11.40
N LEU A 211 -18.41 26.80 12.71
CA LEU A 211 -17.55 25.84 13.42
C LEU A 211 -18.40 24.77 14.14
N PRO A 212 -17.88 23.54 14.27
CA PRO A 212 -18.49 22.55 15.15
C PRO A 212 -18.40 23.02 16.61
N SER A 213 -19.30 22.54 17.47
CA SER A 213 -19.09 22.70 18.91
C SER A 213 -17.82 21.97 19.34
N ALA A 214 -17.10 22.50 20.33
CA ALA A 214 -15.85 21.92 20.83
C ALA A 214 -16.02 20.44 21.23
N LYS A 215 -17.14 20.12 21.91
CA LYS A 215 -17.51 18.74 22.27
C LYS A 215 -17.65 17.83 21.05
N MET A 216 -18.41 18.26 20.03
CA MET A 216 -18.59 17.44 18.82
C MET A 216 -17.29 17.28 18.04
N PHE A 217 -16.45 18.30 18.00
CA PHE A 217 -15.14 18.22 17.36
C PHE A 217 -14.21 17.26 18.11
N GLY A 218 -14.17 17.32 19.44
CA GLY A 218 -13.42 16.36 20.26
C GLY A 218 -13.91 14.92 20.09
N ILE A 219 -15.22 14.69 20.02
CA ILE A 219 -15.79 13.37 19.70
C ILE A 219 -15.34 12.89 18.31
N ALA A 220 -15.32 13.78 17.31
CA ALA A 220 -14.81 13.42 15.98
C ALA A 220 -13.35 12.95 16.04
N GLY A 221 -12.49 13.61 16.83
CA GLY A 221 -11.11 13.16 17.05
C GLY A 221 -10.98 11.82 17.78
N LEU A 222 -11.82 11.56 18.79
CA LEU A 222 -11.85 10.26 19.48
C LEU A 222 -12.25 9.11 18.55
N VAL A 223 -13.11 9.37 17.57
CA VAL A 223 -13.63 8.34 16.66
C VAL A 223 -12.73 8.15 15.43
N ALA A 224 -12.18 9.24 14.88
CA ALA A 224 -11.48 9.23 13.60
C ALA A 224 -10.26 8.30 13.57
N LEU A 225 -9.38 8.39 14.57
CA LEU A 225 -8.16 7.58 14.60
C LEU A 225 -8.46 6.08 14.81
N PRO A 226 -9.26 5.65 15.80
CA PRO A 226 -9.59 4.22 15.93
C PRO A 226 -10.29 3.64 14.68
N LEU A 227 -11.17 4.42 14.06
CA LEU A 227 -11.89 3.99 12.87
C LEU A 227 -10.95 3.87 11.66
N PHE A 228 -10.02 4.80 11.48
CA PHE A 228 -8.98 4.69 10.47
C PHE A 228 -8.09 3.46 10.71
N GLN A 229 -7.63 3.23 11.93
CA GLN A 229 -6.77 2.09 12.27
C GLN A 229 -7.48 0.75 12.04
N MET A 230 -8.76 0.65 12.40
CA MET A 230 -9.58 -0.52 12.06
C MET A 230 -9.68 -0.72 10.54
N SER A 231 -9.86 0.36 9.77
CA SER A 231 -9.89 0.27 8.32
C SER A 231 -8.53 -0.12 7.72
N CYS A 232 -7.40 0.38 8.26
CA CYS A 232 -6.06 -0.05 7.88
C CYS A 232 -5.83 -1.53 8.16
N TYR A 233 -6.32 -2.03 9.30
CA TYR A 233 -6.25 -3.45 9.60
C TYR A 233 -7.04 -4.28 8.58
N LEU A 234 -8.31 -3.94 8.30
CA LEU A 234 -9.16 -4.68 7.37
C LEU A 234 -8.63 -4.66 5.93
N VAL A 235 -8.25 -3.47 5.43
CA VAL A 235 -7.67 -3.29 4.10
C VAL A 235 -6.29 -3.91 4.01
N GLY A 236 -5.52 -3.82 5.09
CA GLY A 236 -4.21 -4.46 5.23
C GLY A 236 -4.29 -5.98 5.14
N GLN A 237 -5.26 -6.64 5.77
CA GLN A 237 -5.47 -8.09 5.65
C GLN A 237 -5.68 -8.53 4.19
N MET A 238 -6.43 -7.75 3.41
CA MET A 238 -6.59 -8.02 1.98
C MET A 238 -5.26 -7.91 1.22
N ASN A 239 -4.38 -6.98 1.62
CA ASN A 239 -3.08 -6.83 0.96
C ASN A 239 -2.12 -7.94 1.37
N ILE A 240 -2.21 -8.39 2.63
CA ILE A 240 -1.45 -9.54 3.12
C ILE A 240 -1.75 -10.79 2.27
N GLU A 241 -3.02 -11.06 1.97
CA GLU A 241 -3.38 -12.18 1.09
C GLU A 241 -2.77 -12.05 -0.31
N ARG A 242 -2.79 -10.83 -0.87
CA ARG A 242 -2.16 -10.51 -2.15
C ARG A 242 -0.64 -10.76 -2.14
N GLU A 243 0.06 -10.34 -1.10
CA GLU A 243 1.50 -10.56 -0.93
C GLU A 243 1.85 -12.05 -0.77
N LEU A 244 1.03 -12.81 -0.01
CA LEU A 244 1.22 -14.25 0.16
C LEU A 244 0.93 -15.03 -1.13
N ARG A 245 -0.05 -14.59 -1.92
CA ARG A 245 -0.31 -15.15 -3.25
C ARG A 245 0.87 -14.90 -4.18
N ALA A 246 1.47 -13.70 -4.12
CA ALA A 246 2.69 -13.38 -4.86
C ALA A 246 3.90 -14.21 -4.42
N ASP A 247 4.05 -14.50 -3.12
CA ASP A 247 5.06 -15.45 -2.63
C ASP A 247 4.87 -16.86 -3.20
N ALA A 248 3.62 -17.32 -3.32
CA ALA A 248 3.33 -18.60 -3.93
C ALA A 248 3.68 -18.63 -5.44
N PHE A 249 3.45 -17.54 -6.18
CA PHE A 249 3.98 -17.40 -7.55
C PHE A 249 5.51 -17.48 -7.59
N GLY A 250 6.18 -16.74 -6.70
CA GLY A 250 7.64 -16.79 -6.55
C GLY A 250 8.16 -18.21 -6.33
N ALA A 251 7.52 -18.95 -5.42
CA ALA A 251 7.83 -20.33 -5.09
C ALA A 251 7.56 -21.32 -6.24
N CYS A 252 6.48 -21.13 -6.99
CA CYS A 252 6.11 -22.00 -8.12
C CYS A 252 6.98 -21.78 -9.36
N LEU A 253 7.42 -20.55 -9.60
CA LEU A 253 8.30 -20.19 -10.72
C LEU A 253 9.77 -20.48 -10.44
N THR A 254 10.16 -20.56 -9.16
CA THR A 254 11.52 -20.91 -8.74
C THR A 254 11.49 -22.15 -7.82
N SER A 255 11.63 -21.94 -6.51
CA SER A 255 11.35 -22.93 -5.48
C SER A 255 10.93 -22.24 -4.18
N PRO A 256 10.16 -22.90 -3.30
CA PRO A 256 9.81 -22.31 -2.01
C PRO A 256 11.05 -21.95 -1.16
N ALA A 257 12.10 -22.78 -1.22
CA ALA A 257 13.37 -22.52 -0.54
C ALA A 257 14.08 -21.27 -1.09
N THR A 258 14.17 -21.13 -2.41
CA THR A 258 14.78 -19.94 -3.06
C THR A 258 14.00 -18.68 -2.73
N MET A 259 12.66 -18.73 -2.78
CA MET A 259 11.82 -17.58 -2.40
C MET A 259 12.03 -17.20 -0.94
N ARG A 260 12.11 -18.18 -0.04
CA ARG A 260 12.39 -17.93 1.40
C ARG A 260 13.76 -17.28 1.60
N GLU A 261 14.79 -17.79 0.94
CA GLU A 261 16.14 -17.22 0.99
C GLU A 261 16.17 -15.78 0.46
N ALA A 262 15.45 -15.50 -0.63
CA ALA A 262 15.36 -14.17 -1.20
C ALA A 262 14.73 -13.18 -0.20
N LEU A 263 13.60 -13.54 0.43
CA LEU A 263 12.97 -12.69 1.45
C LEU A 263 13.91 -12.39 2.62
N LEU A 264 14.62 -13.40 3.11
CA LEU A 264 15.58 -13.23 4.21
C LEU A 264 16.77 -12.35 3.80
N ALA A 265 17.19 -12.41 2.54
CA ALA A 265 18.27 -11.58 1.99
C ALA A 265 17.88 -10.11 1.79
N LEU A 266 16.60 -9.73 1.88
CA LEU A 266 16.15 -8.33 1.83
C LEU A 266 16.45 -7.56 3.12
N THR A 267 16.57 -8.26 4.25
CA THR A 267 16.72 -7.66 5.58
C THR A 267 18.08 -7.97 6.18
N ASP A 268 18.97 -6.98 6.24
CA ASP A 268 20.26 -7.10 6.97
C ASP A 268 20.03 -7.16 8.50
N VAL A 269 18.87 -6.67 8.96
CA VAL A 269 18.43 -6.68 10.36
C VAL A 269 16.97 -7.10 10.38
N ALA A 270 16.63 -8.11 11.18
CA ALA A 270 15.26 -8.50 11.39
C ALA A 270 14.44 -7.27 11.86
N PRO A 271 13.31 -6.93 11.21
CA PRO A 271 12.47 -5.84 11.66
C PRO A 271 12.05 -6.08 13.11
N SER A 272 12.01 -5.02 13.91
CA SER A 272 11.57 -5.16 15.31
C SER A 272 10.12 -5.64 15.35
N ALA A 273 9.76 -6.43 16.36
CA ALA A 273 8.40 -6.92 16.55
C ALA A 273 7.36 -5.78 16.58
N ALA A 274 7.75 -4.60 17.06
CA ALA A 274 6.91 -3.41 17.02
C ALA A 274 6.70 -2.90 15.58
N LYS A 275 7.77 -2.84 14.77
CA LYS A 275 7.66 -2.41 13.37
C LYS A 275 6.79 -3.36 12.56
N GLU A 276 6.95 -4.67 12.73
CA GLU A 276 6.09 -5.68 12.08
C GLU A 276 4.65 -5.59 12.57
N ALA A 277 4.40 -5.38 13.87
CA ALA A 277 3.04 -5.28 14.41
C ALA A 277 2.26 -4.04 13.90
N PHE A 278 2.97 -2.99 13.48
CA PHE A 278 2.36 -1.79 12.89
C PHE A 278 2.39 -1.77 11.36
N ASP A 279 3.04 -2.75 10.71
CA ASP A 279 2.96 -2.96 9.26
C ASP A 279 1.73 -3.83 8.96
N THR A 280 0.58 -3.19 8.80
CA THR A 280 -0.67 -3.90 8.53
C THR A 280 -0.80 -4.36 7.08
N PHE A 281 0.08 -3.93 6.18
CA PHE A 281 -0.04 -4.18 4.75
C PHE A 281 0.84 -5.34 4.27
N HIS A 282 1.91 -5.69 4.98
CA HIS A 282 2.75 -6.82 4.62
C HIS A 282 2.61 -7.97 5.63
N PRO A 283 2.60 -9.24 5.17
CA PRO A 283 2.71 -10.38 6.07
C PRO A 283 4.02 -10.31 6.83
N SER A 284 3.99 -10.74 8.09
CA SER A 284 5.22 -10.81 8.89
C SER A 284 6.24 -11.76 8.25
N MET A 285 7.53 -11.55 8.48
CA MET A 285 8.55 -12.45 7.94
C MET A 285 8.35 -13.89 8.42
N LYS A 286 7.92 -14.07 9.67
CA LYS A 286 7.57 -15.38 10.24
C LYS A 286 6.44 -16.07 9.46
N GLU A 287 5.43 -15.33 9.07
CA GLU A 287 4.27 -15.83 8.32
C GLU A 287 4.64 -16.22 6.90
N ARG A 288 5.37 -15.36 6.18
CA ARG A 288 5.86 -15.65 4.82
C ARG A 288 6.73 -16.91 4.80
N THR A 289 7.70 -16.99 5.72
CA THR A 289 8.62 -18.13 5.81
C THR A 289 7.93 -19.43 6.23
N ALA A 290 6.89 -19.37 7.07
CA ALA A 290 6.08 -20.53 7.43
C ALA A 290 5.31 -21.09 6.22
N ILE A 291 4.59 -20.23 5.49
CA ILE A 291 3.85 -20.62 4.28
C ILE A 291 4.78 -21.23 3.22
N LEU A 292 5.93 -20.61 3.00
CA LEU A 292 6.94 -21.14 2.07
C LEU A 292 7.50 -22.49 2.52
N GLY A 293 7.73 -22.68 3.82
CA GLY A 293 8.15 -23.96 4.38
C GLY A 293 7.13 -25.08 4.16
N THR A 294 5.84 -24.77 4.30
CA THR A 294 4.76 -25.72 4.03
C THR A 294 4.66 -26.05 2.54
N LEU A 295 4.88 -25.06 1.66
CA LEU A 295 4.92 -25.26 0.21
C LEU A 295 6.10 -26.11 -0.29
N GLU A 296 7.09 -26.42 0.53
CA GLU A 296 8.14 -27.39 0.17
C GLU A 296 7.60 -28.82 0.05
N GLN A 297 6.42 -29.12 0.62
CA GLN A 297 5.86 -30.47 0.70
C GLN A 297 5.00 -30.81 -0.53
N GLU A 298 5.22 -31.98 -1.11
CA GLU A 298 4.28 -32.57 -2.09
C GLU A 298 3.16 -33.34 -1.36
N PRO A 299 1.92 -33.39 -1.88
CA PRO A 299 1.45 -32.84 -3.15
C PRO A 299 0.91 -31.40 -3.03
N LEU A 300 1.25 -30.66 -1.97
CA LEU A 300 0.71 -29.31 -1.75
C LEU A 300 1.27 -28.30 -2.75
N LYS A 301 2.58 -28.36 -3.02
CA LYS A 301 3.24 -27.50 -4.02
C LYS A 301 2.59 -27.62 -5.39
N SER A 302 2.53 -28.83 -5.93
CA SER A 302 1.95 -29.11 -7.26
C SER A 302 0.50 -28.63 -7.37
N ARG A 303 -0.34 -28.89 -6.36
CA ARG A 303 -1.72 -28.37 -6.31
C ARG A 303 -1.78 -26.85 -6.28
N THR A 304 -0.95 -26.19 -5.48
CA THR A 304 -0.90 -24.73 -5.39
C THR A 304 -0.49 -24.10 -6.73
N CYS A 305 0.54 -24.63 -7.38
CA CYS A 305 0.97 -24.12 -8.68
C CYS A 305 -0.07 -24.34 -9.78
N ALA A 306 -0.79 -25.47 -9.75
CA ALA A 306 -1.91 -25.72 -10.66
C ALA A 306 -3.09 -24.75 -10.41
N ALA A 307 -3.42 -24.49 -9.14
CA ALA A 307 -4.46 -23.53 -8.76
C ALA A 307 -4.11 -22.11 -9.25
N LEU A 308 -2.88 -21.64 -9.02
CA LEU A 308 -2.36 -20.37 -9.51
C LEU A 308 -2.47 -20.25 -11.04
N LEU A 309 -2.03 -21.29 -11.75
CA LEU A 309 -2.10 -21.34 -13.20
C LEU A 309 -3.55 -21.21 -13.70
N SER A 310 -4.46 -21.99 -13.12
CA SER A 310 -5.87 -21.98 -13.50
C SER A 310 -6.57 -20.65 -13.19
N GLY A 311 -6.18 -19.98 -12.09
CA GLY A 311 -6.84 -18.78 -11.56
C GLY A 311 -8.28 -19.00 -11.08
N LYS A 312 -8.75 -20.25 -10.96
CA LYS A 312 -10.16 -20.57 -10.65
C LYS A 312 -10.36 -21.14 -9.26
N GLU A 313 -9.31 -21.69 -8.66
CA GLU A 313 -9.39 -22.37 -7.38
C GLU A 313 -8.71 -21.52 -6.30
N PRO A 314 -9.31 -21.45 -5.09
CA PRO A 314 -8.64 -20.82 -3.96
C PRO A 314 -7.40 -21.64 -3.58
N ILE A 315 -6.33 -20.94 -3.22
CA ILE A 315 -5.12 -21.59 -2.71
C ILE A 315 -5.31 -21.81 -1.22
N VAL A 316 -5.07 -23.02 -0.73
CA VAL A 316 -5.17 -23.33 0.69
C VAL A 316 -3.84 -23.85 1.20
N ILE A 317 -3.21 -23.10 2.11
CA ILE A 317 -1.94 -23.45 2.74
C ILE A 317 -2.13 -23.35 4.26
N ASP A 318 -1.92 -24.45 4.97
CA ASP A 318 -2.11 -24.55 6.44
C ASP A 318 -3.46 -24.02 6.95
N GLY A 319 -4.54 -24.33 6.22
CA GLY A 319 -5.89 -23.91 6.57
C GLY A 319 -6.19 -22.43 6.30
N ARG A 320 -5.21 -21.66 5.83
CA ARG A 320 -5.43 -20.31 5.30
C ARG A 320 -5.85 -20.39 3.85
N VAL A 321 -6.95 -19.73 3.54
CA VAL A 321 -7.40 -19.50 2.16
C VAL A 321 -6.74 -18.23 1.64
N ILE A 322 -6.02 -18.35 0.53
CA ILE A 322 -5.38 -17.26 -0.20
C ILE A 322 -6.16 -17.15 -1.52
N GLN A 323 -6.91 -16.06 -1.68
CA GLN A 323 -7.75 -15.80 -2.86
C GLN A 323 -7.09 -14.85 -3.83
#